data_AF-A0A3L7S2V5-F1
#
_entry.id   AF-A0A3L7S2V5-F1
#
_cell.length_a   1.000
_cell.length_b   1.000
_cell.length_c   1.000
_cell.angle_alpha   90.00
_cell.angle_beta   90.00
_cell.angle_gamma   90.00
#
_symmetry.space_group_name_H-M   'P 1'
#
loop_
_entity.id
_entity.type
_entity.pdbx_description
1 polymer ?
#
loop_
_entity_poly.entity_id
_entity_poly.type
_entity_poly.pdbx_seq_one_letter_code
_entity_poly.pdbx_strand_id
1 'polypeptide(L)' 'HELIYHDAGATTPEVLSVEEICRLIREAGREPVERDTLYHGVVRDGTRWHSSEPIRAG' A
#
# COMPACT_ATOMS: atom_id res chain seq x y z
N HIS A 1 -15.62 17.65 -0.71
CA HIS A 1 -14.38 17.39 -1.46
C HIS A 1 -13.26 17.33 -0.46
N GLU A 2 -12.79 16.12 -0.14
CA GLU A 2 -11.63 15.99 0.74
C GLU A 2 -10.39 15.93 -0.16
N LEU A 3 -9.78 17.10 -0.36
CA LEU A 3 -8.37 17.21 -0.70
C LEU A 3 -7.64 17.04 0.63
N ILE A 4 -7.09 15.85 0.87
CA ILE A 4 -6.16 15.66 1.99
C ILE A 4 -4.87 16.40 1.56
N TYR A 5 -4.81 17.71 1.81
CA TYR A 5 -3.61 18.51 1.65
C TYR A 5 -2.97 18.73 3.02
N HIS A 6 -1.67 18.46 3.03
CA HIS A 6 -0.74 18.48 4.14
C HIS A 6 -0.51 19.90 4.63
N ASP A 7 -0.78 20.17 5.91
CA ASP A 7 -0.42 21.44 6.57
C ASP A 7 0.40 21.18 7.83
N ALA A 8 1.34 20.24 7.74
CA ALA A 8 2.36 20.00 8.75
C ALA A 8 3.73 20.17 8.10
N GLY A 9 4.24 21.40 8.09
CA GLY A 9 5.43 21.82 7.34
C GLY A 9 6.69 21.00 7.65
N ALA A 10 6.95 19.98 6.84
CA ALA A 10 8.18 19.20 6.86
C ALA A 10 8.72 19.08 5.43
N THR A 11 9.88 19.68 5.17
CA THR A 11 10.62 19.68 3.88
C THR A 11 11.24 18.32 3.52
N THR A 12 10.56 17.22 3.82
CA THR A 12 10.95 15.84 3.43
C THR A 12 10.01 15.42 2.30
N PRO A 13 10.43 14.61 1.30
CA PRO A 13 9.50 14.16 0.26
C PRO A 13 8.23 13.59 0.91
N GLU A 14 7.10 14.31 0.76
CA GLU A 14 5.90 14.11 1.60
C GLU A 14 5.14 12.82 1.28
N VAL A 15 5.53 12.12 0.20
CA VAL A 15 4.88 10.91 -0.29
C VAL A 15 5.95 9.94 -0.77
N LEU A 16 5.95 8.73 -0.22
CA LEU A 16 6.67 7.59 -0.80
C LEU A 16 5.81 7.00 -1.91
N SER A 17 6.43 6.71 -3.04
CA SER A 17 5.83 5.88 -4.07
C SER A 17 5.49 4.49 -3.52
N VAL A 18 4.53 3.81 -4.15
CA VAL A 18 4.18 2.42 -3.79
C VAL A 18 5.43 1.54 -3.90
N GLU A 19 6.26 1.79 -4.91
CA GLU A 19 7.52 1.09 -5.16
C GLU A 19 8.51 1.26 -3.99
N GLU A 20 8.64 2.47 -3.46
CA GLU A 20 9.51 2.74 -2.30
C GLU A 20 9.00 2.07 -1.03
N ILE A 21 7.69 2.12 -0.77
CA ILE A 21 7.08 1.44 0.37
C ILE A 21 7.34 -0.07 0.26
N CYS A 22 7.08 -0.67 -0.91
CA CYS A 22 7.34 -2.07 -1.15
C CYS A 22 8.81 -2.44 -0.97
N ARG A 23 9.74 -1.55 -1.40
CA ARG A 23 11.18 -1.75 -1.19
C ARG A 23 11.52 -1.78 0.31
N LEU A 24 11.06 -0.82 1.08
CA LEU A 24 11.31 -0.74 2.53
C LEU A 24 10.76 -1.98 3.27
N ILE A 25 9.55 -2.43 2.91
CA ILE A 25 8.96 -3.64 3.49
C ILE A 25 9.83 -4.88 3.22
N ARG A 26 10.34 -5.02 1.99
CA ARG A 26 11.25 -6.12 1.61
C ARG A 26 12.62 -6.01 2.27
N GLU A 27 13.17 -4.81 2.40
CA GLU A 27 14.44 -4.56 3.11
C GLU A 27 14.32 -4.92 4.60
N ALA A 28 13.14 -4.77 5.18
CA ALA A 28 12.84 -5.29 6.50
C ALA A 28 12.69 -6.82 6.52
N GLY A 29 12.69 -7.53 5.39
CA GLY A 29 12.50 -8.98 5.31
C GLY A 29 11.05 -9.43 5.36
N ARG A 30 10.11 -8.54 5.01
CA ARG A 30 8.65 -8.79 4.99
C ARG A 30 8.15 -8.75 3.55
N GLU A 31 7.03 -9.39 3.28
CA GLU A 31 6.40 -9.35 1.95
C GLU A 31 5.33 -8.25 1.91
N PRO A 32 5.43 -7.27 0.99
CA PRO A 32 4.37 -6.30 0.79
C PRO A 32 3.13 -6.94 0.15
N VAL A 33 1.97 -6.75 0.75
CA VAL A 33 0.69 -7.26 0.23
C VAL A 33 -0.30 -6.12 0.07
N GLU A 34 -0.78 -5.90 -1.15
CA GLU A 34 -1.89 -5.00 -1.40
C GLU A 34 -3.19 -5.63 -0.90
N ARG A 35 -4.03 -4.84 -0.22
CA ARG A 35 -5.24 -5.34 0.45
C ARG A 35 -6.41 -4.39 0.33
N ASP A 36 -7.62 -4.94 0.34
CA ASP A 36 -8.85 -4.15 0.41
C ASP A 36 -9.23 -3.75 1.86
N THR A 37 -10.31 -3.01 2.02
CA THR A 37 -10.78 -2.57 3.34
C THR A 37 -11.23 -3.73 4.24
N LEU A 38 -11.51 -4.91 3.68
CA LEU A 38 -11.89 -6.13 4.39
C LEU A 38 -10.69 -7.05 4.68
N TYR A 39 -9.46 -6.59 4.41
CA TYR A 39 -8.21 -7.35 4.61
C TYR A 39 -8.07 -8.58 3.70
N HIS A 40 -8.76 -8.58 2.56
CA HIS A 40 -8.47 -9.54 1.49
C HIS A 40 -7.31 -9.04 0.64
N GLY A 41 -6.47 -9.96 0.15
CA GLY A 41 -5.42 -9.60 -0.81
C GLY A 41 -6.00 -9.11 -2.12
N VAL A 42 -5.33 -8.18 -2.79
CA VAL A 42 -5.73 -7.68 -4.11
C VAL A 42 -4.86 -8.35 -5.18
N VAL A 43 -5.50 -8.98 -6.16
CA VAL A 43 -4.85 -9.57 -7.34
C VAL A 43 -5.17 -8.71 -8.55
N ARG A 44 -4.14 -8.22 -9.24
CA ARG A 44 -4.25 -7.37 -10.43
C ARG A 44 -3.99 -8.17 -11.70
N ASP A 45 -4.85 -8.00 -12.70
CA ASP A 45 -4.73 -8.53 -14.06
C ASP A 45 -4.95 -7.38 -15.06
N GLY A 46 -3.86 -6.70 -15.40
CA GLY A 46 -3.90 -5.48 -16.21
C GLY A 46 -4.73 -4.38 -15.53
N THR A 47 -5.83 -3.98 -16.16
CA THR A 47 -6.77 -2.97 -15.62
C THR A 47 -7.85 -3.56 -14.73
N ARG A 48 -7.97 -4.90 -14.68
CA ARG A 48 -8.90 -5.61 -13.79
C ARG A 48 -8.22 -5.94 -12.49
N TRP A 49 -9.00 -5.98 -11.41
CA TRP A 49 -8.54 -6.47 -10.12
C TRP A 49 -9.67 -7.25 -9.44
N HIS A 50 -9.30 -8.17 -8.56
CA HIS A 50 -10.22 -8.92 -7.72
C HIS A 50 -9.60 -9.19 -6.34
N SER A 51 -10.44 -9.35 -5.33
CA SER A 51 -10.01 -9.76 -3.99
C SER A 51 -9.73 -11.27 -3.94
N SER A 52 -8.69 -11.66 -3.22
CA SER A 52 -8.34 -13.04 -2.91
C SER A 52 -8.95 -13.50 -1.58
N GLU A 53 -8.50 -14.63 -1.06
CA GLU A 53 -8.78 -15.04 0.31
C GLU A 53 -8.27 -13.99 1.34
N PRO A 54 -8.85 -13.95 2.56
CA PRO A 54 -8.39 -13.10 3.63
C PRO A 54 -6.92 -13.30 3.96
N ILE A 55 -6.20 -12.20 4.12
CA ILE A 55 -4.81 -12.23 4.55
C ILE A 55 -4.79 -12.70 6.00
N ARG A 56 -4.18 -13.86 6.23
CA ARG A 56 -3.88 -14.31 7.60
C ARG A 56 -2.65 -13.56 8.08
N ALA A 57 -2.79 -12.77 9.14
CA ALA A 57 -1.63 -12.26 9.86
C ALA A 57 -0.91 -13.46 10.50
N GLY A 58 0.35 -13.65 10.11
CA GLY A 58 1.25 -14.66 10.69
C GLY A 58 1.85 -14.21 12.00
#